data_AF-A0A2V2YWZ3-F1
#
_entry.id   AF-A0A2V2YWZ3-F1
#
_cell.length_a   1.000
_cell.length_b   1.000
_cell.length_c   1.000
_cell.angle_alpha   90.00
_cell.angle_beta   90.00
_cell.angle_gamma   90.00
#
_symmetry.space_group_name_H-M   'P 1'
#
loop_
_entity.id
_entity.type
_entity.pdbx_description
1 polymer ?
#
loop_
_entity_poly.entity_id
_entity_poly.type
_entity_poly.pdbx_seq_one_letter_code
_entity_poly.pdbx_strand_id
1 'polypeptide(L)' 'MTGTASGVMGADYAKYIRSEPVLNLVVEQGQEIGRNGRVEVAVMNGSEVAITGTAVYVAEFEVQI' A
#
# COMPACT_ATOMS: atom_id res chain seq x y z
N MET A 1 4.06 3.40 7.82
CA MET A 1 3.44 2.88 6.59
C MET A 1 2.18 3.68 6.33
N THR A 2 1.95 4.13 5.08
CA THR A 2 0.83 4.99 4.69
C THR A 2 0.08 4.39 3.50
N GLY A 3 -0.92 3.54 3.77
CA GLY A 3 -1.63 2.78 2.73
C GLY A 3 -2.37 3.63 1.69
N THR A 4 -2.95 4.76 2.10
CA THR A 4 -3.62 5.69 1.16
C THR A 4 -2.65 6.30 0.17
N ALA A 5 -1.43 6.64 0.59
CA ALA A 5 -0.37 7.12 -0.29
C ALA A 5 0.08 6.03 -1.27
N SER A 6 0.18 4.77 -0.82
CA SER A 6 0.49 3.63 -1.71
C SER A 6 -0.53 3.48 -2.84
N GLY A 7 -1.82 3.71 -2.56
CA GLY A 7 -2.87 3.72 -3.60
C GLY A 7 -2.65 4.82 -4.65
N VAL A 8 -2.34 6.04 -4.21
CA VAL A 8 -2.01 7.15 -5.12
C VAL A 8 -0.78 6.83 -5.96
N MET A 9 0.27 6.26 -5.36
CA MET A 9 1.46 5.82 -6.10
C MET A 9 1.12 4.80 -7.18
N GLY A 10 0.18 3.89 -6.92
CA GLY A 10 -0.26 2.93 -7.94
C GLY A 10 -0.95 3.60 -9.12
N ALA A 11 -1.88 4.52 -8.86
CA ALA A 11 -2.54 5.28 -9.92
C ALA A 11 -1.57 6.13 -10.73
N ASP A 12 -0.61 6.78 -10.07
CA ASP A 12 0.42 7.60 -10.71
C ASP A 12 1.33 6.75 -11.61
N TYR A 13 1.75 5.58 -11.11
CA TYR A 13 2.56 4.62 -11.86
C TYR A 13 1.81 4.12 -13.10
N ALA A 14 0.53 3.76 -12.96
CA ALA A 14 -0.30 3.31 -14.07
C ALA A 14 -0.45 4.39 -15.16
N LYS A 15 -0.52 5.66 -14.75
CA LYS A 15 -0.72 6.79 -15.67
C LYS A 15 0.55 7.21 -16.40
N TYR A 16 1.68 7.28 -15.71
CA TYR A 16 2.89 7.93 -16.24
C TYR A 16 4.05 6.99 -16.52
N ILE A 17 4.06 5.80 -15.91
CA ILE A 17 5.19 4.87 -16.00
C ILE A 17 4.80 3.64 -16.83
N ARG A 18 3.70 2.97 -16.48
CA ARG A 18 3.26 1.73 -17.15
C ARG A 18 1.75 1.65 -17.26
N SER A 19 1.24 1.93 -18.45
CA SER A 19 -0.19 1.88 -18.75
C SER A 19 -0.61 0.46 -19.17
N GLU A 20 -1.25 -0.25 -18.25
CA GLU A 20 -1.84 -1.57 -18.48
C GLU A 20 -3.29 -1.60 -17.97
N PRO A 21 -4.18 -2.40 -18.59
CA PRO A 21 -5.58 -2.51 -18.16
C PRO A 21 -5.74 -2.97 -16.71
N VAL A 22 -4.82 -3.81 -16.25
CA VAL A 22 -4.70 -4.29 -14.87
C VAL A 22 -3.24 -4.24 -14.50
N LEU A 23 -2.92 -3.59 -13.39
CA LEU A 23 -1.55 -3.43 -12.90
C LEU A 23 -1.50 -3.78 -11.42
N ASN A 24 -0.57 -4.67 -11.04
CA ASN A 24 -0.32 -5.02 -9.65
C ASN A 24 1.09 -4.58 -9.25
N LEU A 25 1.19 -3.93 -8.09
CA LEU A 25 2.42 -3.33 -7.58
C LEU A 25 2.59 -3.70 -6.11
N VAL A 26 3.83 -3.78 -5.66
CA VAL A 26 4.17 -3.81 -4.23
C VAL A 26 4.87 -2.51 -3.90
N VAL A 27 4.28 -1.72 -3.01
CA VAL A 27 4.88 -0.49 -2.48
C VAL A 27 5.51 -0.83 -1.14
N GLU A 28 6.81 -0.60 -1.02
CA GLU A 28 7.53 -0.78 0.24
C GLU A 28 7.77 0.56 0.94
N GLN A 29 7.74 0.59 2.28
CA GLN A 29 7.99 1.80 3.05
C GLN A 29 8.53 1.52 4.46
N GLY A 30 9.45 2.38 4.90
CA GLY A 30 9.93 2.44 6.28
C GLY A 30 11.29 1.78 6.52
N GLN A 31 11.98 1.33 5.47
CA GLN A 31 13.30 0.72 5.55
C GLN A 31 14.32 1.66 6.19
N GLU A 32 14.21 2.96 5.92
CA GLU A 32 15.07 4.01 6.47
C GLU A 32 14.97 4.12 8.00
N ILE A 33 13.85 3.70 8.58
CA ILE A 33 13.60 3.69 10.03
C ILE A 33 13.58 2.26 10.60
N GLY A 34 14.14 1.28 9.88
CA GLY A 34 14.24 -0.11 10.33
C GLY A 34 12.90 -0.86 10.34
N ARG A 35 11.92 -0.42 9.56
CA ARG A 35 10.64 -1.10 9.35
C ARG A 35 10.61 -1.74 7.95
N ASN A 36 9.82 -2.79 7.79
CA ASN A 36 9.65 -3.49 6.51
C ASN A 36 8.17 -3.50 6.11
N GLY A 37 7.61 -2.32 5.85
CA GLY A 37 6.22 -2.20 5.44
C GLY A 37 6.05 -2.55 3.97
N ARG A 38 5.05 -3.36 3.64
CA ARG A 38 4.64 -3.68 2.27
C ARG A 38 3.14 -3.51 2.10
N VAL A 39 2.74 -2.91 0.98
CA VAL A 39 1.35 -2.74 0.57
C VAL A 39 1.22 -3.23 -0.87
N GLU A 40 0.31 -4.16 -1.10
CA GLU A 40 -0.08 -4.57 -2.45
C GLU A 40 -1.09 -3.57 -3.00
N VAL A 41 -0.86 -3.11 -4.22
CA VAL A 41 -1.71 -2.12 -4.89
C VAL A 41 -2.13 -2.69 -6.23
N ALA A 42 -3.44 -2.83 -6.43
CA ALA A 42 -4.03 -3.24 -7.70
C ALA A 42 -4.73 -2.04 -8.33
N VAL A 43 -4.41 -1.76 -9.59
CA VAL A 43 -5.06 -0.72 -10.40
C VAL A 43 -5.80 -1.39 -11.54
N MET A 44 -7.10 -1.12 -11.66
CA MET A 44 -7.97 -1.69 -12.69
C MET A 44 -8.63 -0.57 -13.49
N ASN A 45 -8.76 -0.78 -14.80
CA ASN A 45 -9.44 0.17 -15.70
C ASN A 45 -8.91 1.61 -15.59
N GLY A 46 -7.61 1.77 -15.23
CA GLY A 46 -6.91 3.04 -15.10
C GLY A 46 -7.41 4.00 -14.01
N SER A 47 -8.41 3.63 -13.21
CA SER A 47 -9.01 4.54 -12.21
C SER A 47 -9.46 3.87 -10.91
N GLU A 48 -9.69 2.56 -10.92
CA GLU A 48 -10.04 1.82 -9.71
C GLU A 48 -8.76 1.33 -9.01
N VAL A 49 -8.64 1.64 -7.72
CA VAL A 49 -7.46 1.30 -6.92
C VAL A 49 -7.87 0.53 -5.68
N ALA A 50 -7.31 -0.67 -5.51
CA ALA A 50 -7.44 -1.47 -4.30
C ALA A 50 -6.08 -1.60 -3.62
N ILE A 51 -6.06 -1.48 -2.29
CA ILE A 51 -4.87 -1.68 -1.47
C ILE A 51 -5.08 -2.86 -0.53
N THR A 52 -4.10 -3.75 -0.42
CA THR A 52 -4.11 -4.90 0.48
C THR A 52 -2.84 -4.90 1.31
N GLY A 53 -2.98 -5.27 2.59
CA GLY A 53 -1.85 -5.41 3.50
C GLY A 53 -2.13 -6.47 4.56
N THR A 54 -1.07 -7.12 5.01
CA THR A 54 -1.15 -8.08 6.13
C THR A 54 -0.87 -7.37 7.44
N ALA A 55 -1.76 -7.54 8.41
CA ALA A 55 -1.54 -7.08 9.79
C ALA A 55 -1.09 -8.25 10.68
N VAL A 56 -0.29 -7.95 11.70
CA VAL A 56 0.16 -8.91 12.70
C VAL A 56 -0.17 -8.35 14.08
N TYR A 57 -0.73 -9.20 14.93
CA TYR A 57 -0.97 -8.85 16.33
C TYR A 57 0.35 -8.61 17.06
N VAL A 58 0.45 -7.50 17.80
CA VAL A 58 1.67 -7.11 18.52
C VAL A 58 1.51 -7.35 20.01
N ALA A 59 0.50 -6.73 20.61
CA ALA A 59 0.19 -6.83 22.03
C ALA A 59 -1.22 -6.29 22.31
N GLU A 60 -1.73 -6.65 23.47
CA GLU A 60 -2.96 -6.13 24.06
C GLU A 60 -2.61 -5.62 25.45
N PHE A 61 -3.24 -4.53 25.85
CA PHE A 61 -3.07 -3.93 27.18
C PHE A 61 -4.37 -3.26 27.62
N GLU A 62 -4.59 -3.20 28.94
CA GLU A 62 -5.74 -2.54 29.53
C GLU A 62 -5.47 -1.04 29.73
N VAL A 63 -6.49 -0.22 29.49
CA VAL A 63 -6.46 1.23 29.74
C VAL A 63 -7.48 1.54 30.82
N GLN A 64 -7.03 2.01 31.99
CA GLN A 64 -7.90 2.54 33.04
C GLN A 64 -8.17 4.03 32.77
N ILE A 65 -9.44 4.42 32.86
CA ILE A 65 -9.91 5.81 32.74
C ILE A 65 -10.05 6.41 34.13
#